data_AF-A0A818XN38-F1
#
_entry.id   AF-A0A818XN38-F1
#
_cell.length_a   1.000
_cell.length_b   1.000
_cell.length_c   1.000
_cell.angle_alpha   90.00
_cell.angle_beta   90.00
_cell.angle_gamma   90.00
#
_symmetry.space_group_name_H-M   'P 1'
#
loop_
_entity.id
_entity.type
_entity.pdbx_description
1 polymer ?
#
loop_
_entity_poly.entity_id
_entity_poly.type
_entity_poly.pdbx_seq_one_letter_code
_entity_poly.pdbx_strand_id
1 'polypeptide(L)' 'MGNGGIFNCARPSEIQGIASTNVPAYTNRRTSPSHANYLYGVYTGVKWQCVEFARRWLLL' A
#
# COMPACT_ATOMS: atom_id res chain seq x y z
N MET A 1 7.87 34.25 8.65
CA MET A 1 7.12 33.92 7.42
C MET A 1 7.52 32.51 7.00
N GLY A 2 6.63 31.54 7.13
CA GLY A 2 6.88 30.16 6.74
C GLY A 2 5.55 29.49 6.45
N ASN A 3 5.02 29.67 5.23
CA ASN A 3 3.82 29.00 4.75
C ASN A 3 4.17 27.54 4.46
N GLY A 4 4.19 26.70 5.49
CA GLY A 4 4.24 25.25 5.34
C GLY A 4 2.87 24.78 4.87
N GLY A 5 2.68 24.68 3.56
CA GLY A 5 1.50 24.09 2.96
C GLY A 5 1.18 22.76 3.63
N ILE A 6 -0.10 22.57 3.94
CA ILE A 6 -0.75 21.32 4.35
C ILE A 6 -0.32 20.16 3.44
N PHE A 7 0.85 19.56 3.69
CA PHE A 7 1.14 18.19 3.29
C PHE A 7 0.19 17.33 4.12
N ASN A 8 -0.99 17.06 3.55
CA ASN A 8 -1.98 16.17 4.12
C ASN A 8 -1.36 14.76 4.08
N CYS A 9 -0.58 14.47 5.11
CA CYS A 9 0.27 13.29 5.16
C CYS A 9 -0.64 12.06 5.06
N ALA A 10 -0.48 11.26 4.00
CA ALA A 10 -1.35 10.11 3.68
C ALA A 10 -1.74 9.31 4.93
N ARG A 11 -3.03 9.01 5.07
CA ARG A 11 -3.60 8.23 6.18
C ARG A 11 -3.16 6.78 6.08
N PRO A 12 -2.86 6.06 7.18
CA PRO A 12 -2.50 4.64 7.11
C PRO A 12 -3.49 3.81 6.29
N SER A 13 -3.00 2.94 5.39
CA SER A 13 -3.82 2.13 4.49
C SER A 13 -4.76 2.91 3.54
N GLU A 14 -4.48 4.18 3.28
CA GLU A 14 -5.13 4.95 2.21
C GLU A 14 -4.61 4.54 0.83
N ILE A 15 -5.52 4.47 -0.13
CA ILE A 15 -5.21 4.20 -1.54
C ILE A 15 -4.56 5.45 -2.13
N GLN A 16 -3.34 5.31 -2.65
CA GLN A 16 -2.64 6.41 -3.33
C GLN A 16 -2.92 6.43 -4.83
N GLY A 17 -3.25 5.28 -5.41
CA GLY A 17 -3.54 5.14 -6.84
C GLY A 17 -3.91 3.72 -7.20
N ILE A 18 -4.34 3.51 -8.43
CA ILE A 18 -4.75 2.21 -8.97
C ILE A 18 -3.88 1.94 -10.20
N ALA A 19 -3.25 0.76 -10.25
CA ALA A 19 -2.46 0.33 -11.40
C ALA A 19 -3.35 -0.01 -12.61
N SER A 20 -2.75 -0.13 -13.80
CA SER A 20 -3.43 -0.44 -15.06
C SER A 20 -4.27 -1.73 -15.03
N THR A 21 -3.94 -2.69 -14.16
CA THR A 21 -4.69 -3.94 -13.95
C THR A 21 -5.71 -3.85 -12.81
N ASN A 22 -6.15 -2.64 -12.45
CA ASN A 22 -7.10 -2.38 -11.38
C ASN A 22 -6.63 -2.81 -9.98
N VAL A 23 -5.31 -2.74 -9.73
CA VAL A 23 -4.68 -3.11 -8.45
C VAL A 23 -4.41 -1.85 -7.62
N PRO A 24 -5.08 -1.65 -6.48
CA PRO A 24 -4.86 -0.48 -5.64
C PRO A 24 -3.51 -0.54 -4.92
N ALA A 25 -2.77 0.57 -4.98
CA ALA A 25 -1.56 0.80 -4.20
C ALA A 25 -1.90 1.55 -2.91
N TYR A 26 -1.45 1.03 -1.78
CA TYR A 26 -1.77 1.58 -0.47
C TYR A 26 -0.53 2.16 0.20
N THR A 27 -0.73 3.18 1.02
CA THR A 27 0.36 3.75 1.82
C THR A 27 0.81 2.82 2.93
N ASN A 28 2.13 2.66 3.03
CA ASN A 28 2.78 1.84 4.06
C ASN A 28 2.95 2.57 5.41
N ARG A 29 2.31 3.72 5.60
CA ARG A 29 2.52 4.55 6.80
C ARG A 29 2.00 3.82 8.05
N ARG A 30 2.92 3.50 8.97
CA ARG A 30 2.66 2.80 10.25
C ARG A 30 2.17 1.36 10.11
N THR A 31 2.42 0.67 9.00
CA THR A 31 2.13 -0.76 8.97
C THR A 31 3.17 -1.52 9.77
N SER A 32 2.74 -2.33 10.74
CA SER A 32 3.68 -3.18 11.47
C SER A 32 4.17 -4.34 10.59
N PRO A 33 5.42 -4.78 10.75
CA PRO A 33 6.00 -5.87 9.95
C PRO A 33 5.27 -7.21 10.11
N SER A 34 4.39 -7.31 11.11
CA SER A 34 3.60 -8.50 11.43
C SER A 34 2.29 -8.63 10.65
N HIS A 35 1.89 -7.61 9.88
CA HIS A 35 0.63 -7.67 9.11
C HIS A 35 0.83 -8.34 7.74
N ALA A 36 0.59 -9.64 7.69
CA ALA A 36 0.54 -10.39 6.44
C ALA A 36 -0.68 -10.00 5.58
N ASN A 37 -0.49 -10.00 4.25
CA ASN A 37 -1.56 -9.96 3.27
C ASN A 37 -1.70 -11.30 2.55
N TYR A 38 -2.96 -11.69 2.33
CA TYR A 38 -3.32 -12.86 1.55
C TYR A 38 -4.31 -12.46 0.47
N LEU A 39 -4.09 -12.92 -0.76
CA LEU A 39 -5.02 -12.77 -1.88
C LEU A 39 -5.39 -14.18 -2.37
N TYR A 40 -6.68 -14.53 -2.38
CA TYR A 40 -7.18 -15.87 -2.71
C TYR A 40 -6.50 -17.02 -1.92
N GLY A 41 -6.10 -16.77 -0.67
CA GLY A 41 -5.38 -17.73 0.17
C GLY A 41 -3.86 -17.77 -0.06
N VAL A 42 -3.33 -17.05 -1.06
CA VAL A 42 -1.88 -16.97 -1.33
C VAL A 42 -1.26 -15.82 -0.56
N TYR A 43 -0.15 -16.09 0.15
CA TYR A 43 0.61 -15.07 0.84
C TYR A 43 1.29 -14.11 -0.15
N THR A 44 0.85 -12.86 -0.15
CA THR A 44 1.35 -11.81 -1.05
C THR A 44 2.47 -11.01 -0.42
N GLY A 45 2.57 -10.92 0.90
CA GLY A 45 3.66 -10.22 1.58
C GLY A 45 3.19 -9.52 2.85
N VAL A 46 4.00 -8.61 3.36
CA VAL A 46 3.63 -7.76 4.50
C VAL A 46 2.94 -6.50 3.95
N LYS A 47 1.74 -6.20 4.45
CA LYS A 47 1.03 -4.94 4.15
C LYS A 47 1.93 -3.76 4.53
N TRP A 48 2.06 -2.67 3.77
CA TRP A 48 1.82 -2.45 2.35
C TRP A 48 3.17 -2.23 1.68
N GLN A 49 4.06 -3.22 1.81
CA GLN A 49 5.42 -3.10 1.28
C GLN A 49 5.43 -3.25 -0.24
N CYS A 50 6.51 -2.78 -0.87
CA CYS A 50 6.68 -2.84 -2.32
C CYS A 50 6.60 -4.28 -2.87
N VAL A 51 7.15 -5.26 -2.16
CA VAL A 51 7.09 -6.68 -2.55
C VAL A 51 5.67 -7.22 -2.50
N GLU A 52 4.88 -6.77 -1.53
CA GLU A 52 3.49 -7.17 -1.37
C GLU A 52 2.65 -6.65 -2.55
N PHE A 53 2.81 -5.38 -2.90
CA PHE A 53 2.16 -4.79 -4.08
C PHE A 53 2.59 -5.48 -5.38
N ALA A 54 3.89 -5.72 -5.60
CA ALA A 54 4.38 -6.38 -6.81
C ALA A 54 3.81 -7.80 -6.98
N ARG A 55 3.76 -8.58 -5.89
CA ARG A 55 3.16 -9.92 -5.91
C ARG A 55 1.66 -9.87 -6.17
N ARG A 56 0.94 -8.92 -5.56
CA ARG A 56 -0.49 -8.74 -5.81
C ARG A 56 -0.79 -8.28 -7.24
N TRP A 57 0.11 -7.49 -7.84
CA TRP A 57 0.01 -7.03 -9.23
C TRP A 57 0.27 -8.13 -10.25
N LEU A 58 1.21 -9.04 -9.98
CA LEU A 58 1.52 -10.18 -10.86
C LEU A 58 0.51 -11.34 -10.75
N LEU A 59 -0.22 -11.44 -9.64
CA LEU A 59 -1.20 -12.52 -9.41
C LEU A 59 -2.56 -12.27 -10.09
N LEU A 60 -2.77 -11.07 -10.63
CA LEU A 60 -3.98 -10.58 -11.28
C LEU A 60 -3.72 -10.31 -12.76
#